data_AF-A0A8C3BQF1-F1
#
_entry.id   AF-A0A8C3BQF1-F1
#
_cell.length_a   1.000
_cell.length_b   1.000
_cell.length_c   1.000
_cell.angle_alpha   90.00
_cell.angle_beta   90.00
_cell.angle_gamma   90.00
#
_symmetry.space_group_name_H-M   'P 1'
#
loop_
_entity.id
_entity.type
_entity.pdbx_description
1 polymer ?
#
loop_
_entity_poly.entity_id
_entity_poly.type
_entity_poly.pdbx_seq_one_letter_code
_entity_poly.pdbx_strand_id
1 'polypeptide(L)'
;MLKIREQNVSPALRTFYKKPLLLHQGHMQWLFDYEGRRYLDLFAGIVTVSVGHCHPKVTMAIQKQLARLWHTTNIYMHPSIQEYAEKLTSLLPDPLKCVNSKKSTVLLQVKESGHKKRLGYQKCVKLLQS
;
A
#
# COMPACT_ATOMS: atom_id res chain seq x y z
N MET A 1 -5.06 13.73 -24.74
CA MET A 1 -4.81 13.63 -23.28
C MET A 1 -3.75 14.61 -22.78
N LEU A 2 -2.58 14.76 -23.41
CA LEU A 2 -1.53 15.67 -22.91
C LEU A 2 -1.96 17.13 -22.79
N LYS A 3 -2.62 17.69 -23.83
CA LYS A 3 -3.18 19.05 -23.78
C LYS A 3 -4.16 19.27 -22.61
N ILE A 4 -5.04 18.31 -22.36
CA ILE A 4 -6.01 18.35 -21.24
C ILE A 4 -5.27 18.33 -19.91
N ARG A 5 -4.20 17.52 -19.78
CA ARG A 5 -3.36 17.46 -18.59
C ARG A 5 -2.67 18.80 -18.34
N GLU A 6 -2.06 19.40 -19.36
CA GLU A 6 -1.35 20.68 -19.25
C GLU A 6 -2.28 21.82 -18.82
N GLN A 7 -3.52 21.82 -19.29
CA GLN A 7 -4.50 22.86 -18.96
C GLN A 7 -5.12 22.67 -17.58
N ASN A 8 -5.35 21.42 -17.14
CA ASN A 8 -6.21 21.12 -15.99
C ASN A 8 -5.50 20.47 -14.81
N VAL A 9 -4.23 20.10 -14.95
CA VAL A 9 -3.47 19.39 -13.90
C VAL A 9 -2.25 20.21 -13.50
N SER A 10 -1.97 20.25 -12.20
CA SER A 10 -0.83 20.99 -11.65
C SER A 10 0.49 20.62 -12.35
N PRO A 11 1.33 21.61 -12.73
CA PRO A 11 2.65 21.38 -13.31
C PRO A 11 3.61 20.58 -12.41
N ALA A 12 3.30 20.43 -11.12
CA ALA A 12 4.05 19.57 -10.20
C ALA A 12 3.97 18.08 -10.58
N LEU A 13 2.90 17.66 -11.28
CA LEU A 13 2.70 16.27 -11.71
C LEU A 13 3.31 16.03 -13.10
N ARG A 14 4.65 15.98 -13.14
CA ARG A 14 5.41 15.80 -14.39
C ARG A 14 5.38 14.37 -14.92
N THR A 15 5.47 14.23 -16.24
CA THR A 15 5.76 12.96 -16.90
C THR A 15 7.25 12.68 -16.87
N PHE A 16 7.65 11.49 -16.41
CA PHE A 16 9.08 11.13 -16.27
C PHE A 16 9.72 10.67 -17.59
N TYR A 17 8.93 10.20 -18.55
CA TYR A 17 9.43 9.67 -19.82
C TYR A 17 9.34 10.71 -20.93
N LYS A 18 10.32 10.70 -21.85
CA LYS A 18 10.35 11.57 -23.04
C LYS A 18 9.08 11.43 -23.89
N LYS A 19 8.65 10.19 -24.14
CA LYS A 19 7.33 9.86 -24.67
C LYS A 19 6.49 9.32 -23.51
N PRO A 20 5.47 10.05 -23.05
CA PRO A 20 4.61 9.57 -21.96
C PRO A 20 3.97 8.23 -22.32
N LEU A 21 4.10 7.26 -21.41
CA LEU A 21 3.45 5.95 -21.54
C LEU A 21 2.00 6.07 -21.09
N LEU A 22 1.08 5.76 -22.00
CA LEU A 22 -0.35 5.76 -21.72
C LEU A 22 -0.82 4.33 -21.44
N LEU A 23 -0.77 3.95 -20.16
CA LEU A 23 -1.15 2.62 -19.70
C LEU A 23 -2.67 2.56 -19.46
N HIS A 24 -3.31 1.46 -19.87
CA HIS A 24 -4.75 1.25 -19.69
C HIS A 24 -5.09 0.05 -18.80
N GLN A 25 -4.17 -0.89 -18.63
CA GLN A 25 -4.40 -2.09 -17.84
C GLN A 25 -3.10 -2.54 -17.15
N GLY A 26 -3.26 -3.19 -16.00
CA GLY A 26 -2.20 -3.91 -15.31
C GLY A 26 -2.68 -5.28 -14.83
N HIS A 27 -1.79 -6.27 -14.85
CA HIS A 27 -2.03 -7.59 -14.28
C HIS A 27 -0.72 -8.21 -13.80
N MET A 28 -0.65 -8.52 -12.51
CA MET A 28 0.54 -9.01 -11.83
C MET A 28 1.75 -8.09 -12.12
N GLN A 29 2.83 -8.61 -12.68
CA GLN A 29 4.03 -7.83 -13.04
C GLN A 29 3.92 -7.08 -14.37
N TRP A 30 2.77 -7.13 -15.06
CA TRP A 30 2.62 -6.61 -16.42
C TRP A 30 1.74 -5.38 -16.49
N LEU A 31 2.11 -4.46 -17.39
CA LEU A 31 1.34 -3.27 -17.76
C LEU A 31 1.09 -3.28 -19.26
N PHE A 32 -0.04 -2.72 -19.70
CA PHE A 32 -0.46 -2.69 -21.09
C PHE A 32 -0.80 -1.26 -21.51
N ASP A 33 -0.31 -0.82 -22.67
CA ASP A 33 -0.67 0.45 -23.28
C ASP A 33 -1.83 0.32 -24.28
N TYR A 34 -2.42 1.45 -24.66
CA TYR A 34 -3.52 1.48 -25.63
C TYR A 34 -3.13 1.02 -27.04
N GLU A 35 -1.84 0.87 -27.32
CA GLU A 35 -1.32 0.32 -28.59
C GLU A 35 -1.18 -1.23 -28.50
N GLY A 36 -1.58 -1.84 -27.38
CA GLY A 36 -1.51 -3.29 -27.15
C GLY A 36 -0.12 -3.80 -26.74
N ARG A 37 0.84 -2.91 -26.49
CA ARG A 37 2.17 -3.30 -26.03
C ARG A 37 2.16 -3.64 -24.56
N ARG A 38 2.90 -4.69 -24.22
CA ARG A 38 3.06 -5.17 -22.84
C ARG A 38 4.44 -4.79 -22.30
N TYR A 39 4.44 -4.27 -21.08
CA TYR A 39 5.63 -3.83 -20.35
C TYR A 39 5.78 -4.62 -19.06
N LEU A 40 7.01 -5.05 -18.76
CA LEU A 40 7.35 -5.61 -17.45
C LEU A 40 7.53 -4.46 -16.46
N ASP A 41 6.75 -4.44 -15.39
CA ASP A 41 6.82 -3.40 -14.37
C ASP A 41 7.96 -3.69 -13.37
N LEU A 42 9.08 -3.01 -13.58
CA LEU A 42 10.22 -3.01 -12.66
C LEU A 42 10.22 -1.82 -11.69
N PHE A 43 9.17 -0.98 -11.74
CA PHE A 43 9.04 0.22 -10.92
C PHE A 43 7.98 0.07 -9.82
N ALA A 44 7.02 -0.85 -10.01
CA ALA A 44 5.99 -1.24 -9.05
C ALA A 44 5.22 -0.03 -8.48
N GLY A 45 4.91 0.97 -9.32
CA GLY A 45 4.22 2.18 -8.89
C GLY A 45 4.95 2.95 -7.79
N ILE A 46 6.26 3.18 -7.94
CA ILE A 46 7.14 3.73 -6.89
C ILE A 46 7.20 2.78 -5.69
N VAL A 47 7.46 1.49 -5.95
CA VAL A 47 7.66 0.45 -4.92
C VAL A 47 6.45 0.29 -3.98
N THR A 48 5.23 0.50 -4.49
CA THR A 48 3.97 0.36 -3.73
C THR A 48 3.17 -0.88 -4.11
N VAL A 49 3.37 -1.42 -5.30
CA VAL A 49 2.63 -2.58 -5.84
C VAL A 49 3.43 -3.86 -5.60
N SER A 50 3.57 -4.26 -4.34
CA SER A 50 4.43 -5.40 -3.93
C SER A 50 3.90 -6.77 -4.38
N VAL A 51 2.59 -6.92 -4.54
CA VAL A 51 1.94 -8.17 -4.94
C VAL A 51 1.54 -8.19 -6.43
N GLY A 52 1.95 -7.18 -7.20
CA GLY A 52 1.54 -7.00 -8.59
C GLY A 52 0.18 -6.32 -8.77
N HIS A 53 -0.05 -5.80 -9.97
CA HIS A 53 -1.25 -5.08 -10.37
C HIS A 53 -2.47 -6.00 -10.37
N CYS A 54 -3.59 -5.54 -9.82
CA CYS A 54 -4.88 -6.25 -9.87
C CYS A 54 -4.83 -7.72 -9.42
N HIS A 55 -3.97 -8.05 -8.43
CA HIS A 55 -3.82 -9.42 -7.94
C HIS A 55 -5.18 -10.04 -7.54
N PRO A 56 -5.61 -11.19 -8.11
CA PRO A 56 -6.98 -11.70 -7.96
C PRO A 56 -7.47 -11.82 -6.52
N LYS A 57 -6.62 -12.33 -5.62
CA LYS A 57 -6.93 -12.44 -4.18
C LYS A 57 -7.22 -11.09 -3.52
N VAL A 58 -6.47 -10.04 -3.88
CA VAL A 58 -6.60 -8.70 -3.31
C VAL A 58 -7.83 -8.02 -3.91
N THR A 59 -7.99 -8.08 -5.25
CA THR A 59 -9.14 -7.54 -5.96
C THR A 59 -10.46 -8.09 -5.39
N MET A 60 -10.55 -9.41 -5.23
CA MET A 60 -11.74 -10.07 -4.68
C MET A 60 -12.01 -9.66 -3.22
N ALA A 61 -10.96 -9.57 -2.38
CA ALA A 61 -11.11 -9.14 -0.99
C ALA A 61 -11.61 -7.69 -0.88
N ILE A 62 -11.06 -6.79 -1.71
CA ILE A 62 -11.48 -5.38 -1.77
C ILE A 62 -12.93 -5.28 -2.27
N GLN A 63 -13.29 -5.96 -3.36
CA GLN A 63 -14.65 -5.94 -3.89
C GLN A 63 -15.68 -6.43 -2.85
N LYS A 64 -15.38 -7.52 -2.15
CA LYS A 64 -16.24 -8.04 -1.07
C LYS A 64 -16.41 -7.03 0.07
N GLN A 65 -15.34 -6.34 0.45
CA GLN A 65 -15.41 -5.32 1.49
C GLN A 65 -16.20 -4.09 1.02
N LEU A 66 -15.95 -3.60 -0.20
CA LEU A 66 -16.66 -2.44 -0.75
C LEU A 66 -18.17 -2.69 -0.89
N ALA A 67 -18.59 -3.91 -1.21
CA ALA A 67 -20.00 -4.30 -1.25
C ALA A 67 -20.68 -4.30 0.13
N ARG A 68 -19.92 -4.25 1.23
CA ARG A 68 -20.43 -4.26 2.61
C ARG A 68 -20.27 -2.92 3.32
N LEU A 69 -19.05 -2.36 3.28
CA LEU A 69 -18.68 -1.17 4.02
C LEU A 69 -17.42 -0.55 3.39
N TRP A 70 -17.58 0.61 2.76
CA TRP A 70 -16.46 1.33 2.15
C TRP A 70 -15.55 1.96 3.21
N HIS A 71 -16.06 2.90 4.01
CA HIS A 71 -15.22 3.71 4.89
C HIS A 71 -15.92 4.01 6.21
N THR A 72 -15.17 3.90 7.30
CA THR A 72 -15.55 4.35 8.64
C THR A 72 -14.37 5.05 9.30
N THR A 73 -14.65 6.07 10.10
CA THR A 73 -13.63 6.66 10.99
C THR A 73 -13.38 5.72 12.17
N ASN A 74 -12.29 5.96 12.90
CA ASN A 74 -11.90 5.17 14.07
C ASN A 74 -12.83 5.31 15.29
N ILE A 75 -13.82 6.20 15.24
CA ILE A 75 -14.82 6.34 16.31
C ILE A 75 -15.78 5.16 16.32
N TYR A 76 -15.94 4.47 15.20
CA TYR A 76 -16.77 3.28 15.06
C TYR A 76 -15.91 2.02 15.07
N MET A 77 -16.40 0.99 15.76
CA MET A 77 -15.74 -0.31 15.78
C MET A 77 -16.18 -1.16 14.58
N HIS A 78 -15.23 -1.82 13.94
CA HIS A 78 -15.47 -2.86 12.93
C HIS A 78 -14.36 -3.92 13.03
N PRO A 79 -14.65 -5.21 12.80
CA PRO A 79 -13.74 -6.32 13.13
C PRO A 79 -12.45 -6.36 12.29
N SER A 80 -12.43 -5.74 11.11
CA SER A 80 -11.34 -5.89 10.15
C SER A 80 -9.99 -5.41 10.69
N ILE A 81 -9.98 -4.37 11.53
CA ILE A 81 -8.73 -3.84 12.09
C ILE A 81 -8.17 -4.75 13.19
N GLN A 82 -9.03 -5.40 13.98
CA GLN A 82 -8.63 -6.35 15.02
C GLN A 82 -8.09 -7.63 14.38
N GLU A 83 -8.80 -8.20 13.40
CA GLU A 83 -8.33 -9.38 12.66
C GLU A 83 -7.00 -9.11 11.96
N TYR A 84 -6.83 -7.91 11.39
CA TYR A 84 -5.57 -7.51 10.78
C TYR A 84 -4.45 -7.38 11.81
N ALA A 85 -4.71 -6.74 12.95
CA ALA A 85 -3.72 -6.59 14.01
C ALA A 85 -3.29 -7.95 14.59
N GLU A 86 -4.22 -8.88 14.77
CA GLU A 86 -3.94 -10.24 15.23
C GLU A 86 -3.07 -11.00 14.22
N LYS A 87 -3.46 -11.01 12.94
CA LYS A 87 -2.68 -11.65 11.87
C LYS A 87 -1.30 -11.03 11.68
N LEU A 88 -1.19 -9.71 11.87
CA LEU A 88 0.09 -9.02 11.71
C LEU A 88 1.03 -9.30 12.88
N THR A 89 0.52 -9.26 14.11
CA THR A 89 1.34 -9.50 15.31
C THR A 89 1.76 -10.95 15.48
N SER A 90 1.00 -11.91 14.93
CA SER A 90 1.41 -13.33 14.92
C SER A 90 2.61 -13.63 14.02
N LEU A 91 2.88 -12.77 13.03
CA LEU A 91 4.03 -12.89 12.11
C LEU A 91 5.27 -12.14 12.61
N LEU A 92 5.17 -11.42 13.73
CA LEU A 92 6.22 -10.54 14.22
C LEU A 92 6.85 -11.06 15.51
N PRO A 93 8.15 -10.82 15.72
CA PRO A 93 8.83 -11.20 16.96
C PRO A 93 8.24 -10.43 18.15
N ASP A 94 8.33 -11.01 19.36
CA ASP A 94 7.79 -10.47 20.61
C ASP A 94 7.93 -8.95 20.83
N PRO A 95 9.09 -8.32 20.54
CA PRO A 95 9.21 -6.88 20.66
C PRO A 95 8.15 -6.16 19.83
N LEU A 96 7.83 -6.59 18.60
CA LEU A 96 7.03 -5.84 17.61
C LEU A 96 5.51 -6.10 17.64
N LYS A 97 4.96 -6.68 18.73
CA LYS A 97 3.54 -7.08 18.84
C LYS A 97 2.53 -5.94 19.09
N CYS A 98 2.86 -4.69 18.77
CA CYS A 98 1.95 -3.55 18.93
C CYS A 98 1.67 -2.84 17.60
N VAL A 99 0.39 -2.82 17.21
CA VAL A 99 -0.09 -2.18 15.99
C VAL A 99 -0.81 -0.89 16.34
N ASN A 100 -0.42 0.23 15.74
CA ASN A 100 -1.14 1.50 15.89
C ASN A 100 -1.47 2.07 14.52
N SER A 101 -2.68 2.62 14.37
CA SER A 101 -3.04 3.43 13.21
C SER A 101 -2.76 4.91 13.51
N LYS A 102 -1.89 5.57 12.75
CA LYS A 102 -1.73 7.03 12.78
C LYS A 102 -1.81 7.57 11.37
N LYS A 103 -2.69 8.57 11.15
CA LYS A 103 -2.84 9.30 9.89
C LYS A 103 -2.78 8.36 8.67
N SER A 104 -3.72 7.41 8.62
CA SER A 104 -3.89 6.44 7.53
C SER A 104 -2.76 5.40 7.36
N THR A 105 -1.71 5.44 8.17
CA THR A 105 -0.60 4.47 8.16
C THR A 105 -0.67 3.58 9.38
N VAL A 106 -0.63 2.26 9.16
CA VAL A 106 -0.43 1.29 10.24
C VAL A 106 1.06 1.22 10.54
N LEU A 107 1.45 1.56 11.78
CA LEU A 107 2.83 1.53 12.26
C LEU A 107 2.98 0.41 13.30
N LEU A 108 4.04 -0.39 13.13
CA LEU A 108 4.51 -1.35 14.12
C LEU A 108 5.33 -0.62 15.19
N GLN A 109 5.07 -0.92 16.47
CA GLN A 109 5.84 -0.41 17.60
C GLN A 109 6.39 -1.55 18.44
N VAL A 110 7.57 -1.32 19.03
CA VAL A 110 8.11 -2.25 20.02
C VAL A 110 7.47 -2.02 21.38
N LYS A 111 7.08 -3.10 22.05
CA LYS A 111 6.62 -3.10 23.43
C LYS A 111 7.82 -3.39 24.35
N GLU A 112 8.57 -2.37 24.71
CA GLU A 112 9.59 -2.45 25.78
C GLU A 112 8.96 -2.05 27.13
N SER A 113 9.06 -2.94 28.13
CA SER A 113 8.91 -2.70 29.57
C SER A 113 7.96 -1.56 29.99
N GLY A 114 6.66 -1.73 29.73
CA GLY A 114 5.60 -0.84 30.26
C GLY A 114 5.49 0.55 29.60
N HIS A 115 6.37 0.93 28.67
CA HIS A 115 6.34 2.23 28.01
C HIS A 115 6.39 2.10 26.48
N LYS A 116 5.31 2.53 25.82
CA LYS A 116 5.18 2.53 24.34
C LYS A 116 6.11 3.58 23.72
N LYS A 117 7.36 3.23 23.42
CA LYS A 117 8.30 4.09 22.67
C LYS A 117 8.21 3.84 21.17
N ARG A 118 8.34 4.91 20.38
CA ARG A 118 8.42 4.87 18.91
C ARG A 118 9.82 4.44 18.50
N LEU A 119 9.96 3.34 17.75
CA LEU A 119 11.25 3.03 17.11
C LEU A 119 11.38 3.77 15.78
N GLY A 120 12.58 4.30 15.53
CA GLY A 120 12.97 4.77 14.20
C GLY A 120 13.21 3.59 13.25
N TYR A 121 13.01 3.84 11.96
CA TYR A 121 13.10 2.86 10.87
C TYR A 121 14.34 1.93 10.97
N GLN A 122 15.52 2.49 11.24
CA GLN A 122 16.77 1.73 11.36
C GLN A 122 16.78 0.68 12.48
N LYS A 123 16.04 0.93 13.56
CA LYS A 123 16.00 0.07 14.73
C LYS A 123 15.01 -1.10 14.53
N CYS A 124 13.96 -0.89 13.72
CA CYS A 124 13.08 -1.96 13.25
C CYS A 124 13.78 -2.91 12.26
N VAL A 125 14.62 -2.38 11.36
CA VAL A 125 15.34 -3.22 10.38
C VAL A 125 16.30 -4.20 11.08
N LYS A 126 17.02 -3.75 12.12
CA LYS A 126 17.92 -4.63 12.90
C LYS A 126 17.18 -5.77 13.63
N LEU A 127 15.96 -5.52 14.12
CA LEU A 127 15.14 -6.53 14.80
C LEU A 127 14.49 -7.55 13.85
N LEU A 128 14.36 -7.22 12.57
CA LEU A 128 13.83 -8.12 11.54
C LEU A 128 14.92 -8.98 10.90
N GLN A 129 16.20 -8.67 11.15
CA GLN A 129 17.38 -9.35 10.61
C GLN A 129 18.07 -10.27 11.64
N SER A 130 17.52 -10.38 12.85
CA SER A 130 17.97 -11.24 13.95
C SER A 130 16.98 -12.35 14.21
#